data_AF-A0A3S1XP62-F1
#
_entry.id   AF-A0A3S1XP62-F1
#
_cell.length_a   1.000
_cell.length_b   1.000
_cell.length_c   1.000
_cell.angle_alpha   90.00
_cell.angle_beta   90.00
_cell.angle_gamma   90.00
#
_symmetry.space_group_name_H-M   'P 1'
#
loop_
_entity.id
_entity.type
_entity.pdbx_description
1 polymer ?
#
loop_
_entity_poly.entity_id
_entity_poly.type
_entity_poly.pdbx_seq_one_letter_code
_entity_poly.pdbx_strand_id
1 'polypeptide(L)'
;MNGLATSILGGIDDVGRGFVSSVYMQLGYALGNVYALMLTVYIIWWGYSILSGRETISPIESVYRLGRAVVIYLLLNGWGTFSETIYRLVQAVPSEIGKIIVGAVSRATGNQLSDQDAIPALIDNLYRGAQDVANQVYSGTFYDIFGALLSTIVLLAAIIFSALAIAAIIAAKIMLFITLALAPVWIVLWLFRWSSRMSEGFISLTTYLIIQQILIYGFLGFYFSLVNLALNTATSGGASVDNKMSMVLPLVLVTIIGIYVLMQIPAIASILNGGGDL
;
A
#
# COMPACT_ATOMS: atom_id res chain seq x y z
N MET A 1 17.12 -0.75 -14.90
CA MET A 1 15.98 -0.65 -13.96
C MET A 1 16.40 -0.16 -12.58
N ASN A 2 17.66 -0.32 -12.17
CA ASN A 2 18.18 0.19 -10.89
C ASN A 2 17.78 1.65 -10.62
N GLY A 3 17.02 1.87 -9.55
CA GLY A 3 16.54 3.17 -9.10
C GLY A 3 15.23 3.64 -9.73
N LEU A 4 14.69 2.98 -10.77
CA LEU A 4 13.42 3.38 -11.38
C LEU A 4 12.25 3.19 -10.41
N ALA A 5 12.21 2.06 -9.69
CA ALA A 5 11.17 1.80 -8.70
C ALA A 5 11.19 2.87 -7.60
N THR A 6 12.39 3.25 -7.15
CA THR A 6 12.58 4.28 -6.13
C THR A 6 12.13 5.66 -6.63
N SER A 7 12.58 6.08 -7.82
CA SER A 7 12.22 7.39 -8.38
C SER A 7 10.72 7.50 -8.65
N ILE A 8 10.09 6.45 -9.19
CA ILE A 8 8.65 6.45 -9.48
C ILE A 8 7.85 6.48 -8.17
N LEU A 9 8.18 5.63 -7.20
CA LEU A 9 7.43 5.55 -5.95
C LEU A 9 7.62 6.80 -5.08
N GLY A 10 8.83 7.38 -5.04
CA GLY A 10 9.08 8.66 -4.37
C GLY A 10 8.34 9.82 -5.03
N GLY A 11 8.37 9.92 -6.37
CA GLY A 11 7.63 10.94 -7.10
C GLY A 11 6.12 10.87 -6.88
N ILE A 12 5.56 9.66 -6.76
CA ILE A 12 4.14 9.46 -6.43
C ILE A 12 3.80 9.91 -5.02
N ASP A 13 4.69 9.71 -4.05
CA ASP A 13 4.46 10.17 -2.67
C ASP A 13 4.45 11.69 -2.58
N ASP A 14 5.33 12.37 -3.32
CA ASP A 14 5.38 13.83 -3.37
C ASP A 14 4.14 14.42 -4.06
N VAL A 15 3.78 13.89 -5.24
CA VAL A 15 2.57 14.28 -5.97
C VAL A 15 1.32 14.00 -5.13
N GLY A 16 1.26 12.83 -4.51
CA GLY A 16 0.15 12.40 -3.66
C GLY A 16 -0.05 13.32 -2.47
N ARG A 17 1.02 13.73 -1.78
CA ARG A 17 0.94 14.69 -0.67
C ARG A 17 0.38 16.03 -1.11
N GLY A 18 0.90 16.60 -2.21
CA GLY A 18 0.43 17.88 -2.74
C GLY A 18 -1.03 17.82 -3.21
N PHE A 19 -1.41 16.72 -3.86
CA PHE A 19 -2.79 16.46 -4.27
C PHE A 19 -3.74 16.41 -3.06
N VAL A 20 -3.40 15.60 -2.03
CA VAL A 20 -4.23 15.47 -0.83
C VAL A 20 -4.38 16.81 -0.13
N SER A 21 -3.29 17.55 0.10
CA SER A 21 -3.36 18.85 0.77
C SER A 21 -4.24 19.85 0.01
N SER A 22 -4.05 19.93 -1.31
CA SER A 22 -4.79 20.88 -2.14
C SER A 22 -6.28 20.57 -2.18
N VAL A 23 -6.64 19.31 -2.45
CA VAL A 23 -8.04 18.90 -2.54
C VAL A 23 -8.71 18.98 -1.17
N TYR A 24 -8.04 18.53 -0.11
CA TYR A 24 -8.57 18.60 1.26
C TYR A 24 -8.92 20.05 1.64
N MET A 25 -8.01 20.99 1.41
CA MET A 25 -8.24 22.40 1.73
C MET A 25 -9.37 22.99 0.89
N GLN A 26 -9.39 22.73 -0.42
CA GLN A 26 -10.45 23.23 -1.30
C GLN A 26 -11.84 22.70 -0.90
N LEU A 27 -11.94 21.42 -0.55
CA LEU A 27 -13.17 20.82 -0.06
C LEU A 27 -13.56 21.39 1.31
N GLY A 28 -12.61 21.55 2.22
CA GLY A 28 -12.84 22.17 3.52
C GLY A 28 -13.41 23.58 3.40
N TYR A 29 -12.86 24.41 2.51
CA TYR A 29 -13.37 25.76 2.25
C TYR A 29 -14.74 25.77 1.56
N ALA A 30 -14.90 24.99 0.48
CA ALA A 30 -16.14 24.95 -0.28
C ALA A 30 -17.33 24.49 0.57
N LEU A 31 -17.08 23.53 1.46
CA LEU A 31 -18.12 22.95 2.30
C LEU A 31 -18.23 23.65 3.66
N GLY A 32 -17.32 24.57 4.02
CA GLY A 32 -17.30 25.27 5.32
C GLY A 32 -18.64 25.86 5.75
N ASN A 33 -19.31 26.59 4.85
CA ASN A 33 -20.64 27.16 5.12
C ASN A 33 -21.72 26.08 5.27
N VAL A 34 -21.68 25.04 4.43
CA VAL A 34 -22.61 23.90 4.51
C VAL A 34 -22.44 23.19 5.85
N TYR A 35 -21.20 23.03 6.32
CA TYR A 35 -20.88 22.41 7.59
C TYR A 35 -21.32 23.23 8.79
N ALA A 36 -21.13 24.55 8.76
CA ALA A 36 -21.64 25.42 9.82
C ALA A 36 -23.17 25.29 9.94
N LEU A 37 -23.88 25.24 8.81
CA LEU A 37 -25.33 25.02 8.78
C LEU A 37 -25.71 23.62 9.28
N MET A 38 -25.04 22.57 8.82
CA MET A 38 -25.27 21.20 9.26
C MET A 38 -25.04 21.02 10.76
N LEU A 39 -23.98 21.64 11.30
CA LEU A 39 -23.66 21.62 12.73
C LEU A 39 -24.68 22.41 13.54
N THR A 40 -25.13 23.57 13.04
CA THR A 40 -26.19 24.36 13.66
C THR A 40 -27.50 23.57 13.72
N VAL A 41 -27.92 22.97 12.61
CA VAL A 41 -29.11 22.10 12.54
C VAL A 41 -28.97 20.91 13.48
N TYR A 42 -27.80 20.29 13.55
CA TYR A 42 -27.53 19.19 14.47
C TYR A 42 -27.71 19.60 15.93
N ILE A 43 -27.15 20.75 16.34
CA ILE A 43 -27.30 21.27 17.72
C ILE A 43 -28.76 21.61 18.02
N ILE A 44 -29.48 22.26 17.09
CA ILE A 44 -30.90 22.59 17.27
C ILE A 44 -31.75 21.33 17.41
N TRP A 45 -31.54 20.35 16.53
CA TRP A 45 -32.26 19.08 16.56
C TRP A 45 -32.01 18.31 17.85
N TRP A 46 -30.76 18.28 18.31
CA TRP A 46 -30.38 17.67 19.57
C TRP A 46 -30.96 18.42 20.79
N GLY A 47 -30.94 19.76 20.78
CA GLY A 47 -31.58 20.57 21.80
C GLY A 47 -33.09 20.31 21.89
N TYR A 48 -33.75 20.15 20.75
CA TYR A 48 -35.17 19.77 20.69
C TYR A 48 -35.44 18.35 21.21
N SER A 49 -34.57 17.37 20.93
CA SER A 49 -34.74 16.00 21.45
C SER A 49 -34.62 15.93 22.97
N ILE A 50 -33.75 16.76 23.56
CA ILE A 50 -33.62 16.94 25.00
C ILE A 50 -34.88 17.57 25.59
N LEU A 51 -35.32 18.72 25.04
CA LEU A 51 -36.48 19.47 25.57
C LEU A 51 -37.80 18.70 25.45
N SER A 52 -37.92 17.82 24.45
CA SER A 52 -39.12 16.98 24.25
C SER A 52 -39.17 15.75 25.17
N GLY A 53 -38.20 15.56 26.06
CA GLY A 53 -38.18 14.48 27.05
C GLY A 53 -38.06 13.08 26.45
N ARG A 54 -37.68 12.98 25.16
CA ARG A 54 -37.57 11.71 24.42
C ARG A 54 -36.25 10.97 24.67
N GLU A 55 -35.26 11.63 25.28
CA GLU A 55 -34.00 11.03 25.73
C GLU A 55 -33.76 11.35 27.22
N THR A 56 -33.54 10.32 28.04
CA THR A 56 -33.06 10.45 29.42
C THR A 56 -31.56 10.73 29.41
N ILE A 57 -31.17 11.91 29.87
CA ILE A 57 -29.79 12.42 29.75
C ILE A 57 -28.85 11.69 30.71
N SER A 58 -27.85 11.00 30.16
CA SER A 58 -26.56 10.89 30.82
C SER A 58 -25.71 12.10 30.42
N PRO A 59 -25.26 12.95 31.38
CA PRO A 59 -24.39 14.10 31.07
C PRO A 59 -23.12 13.70 30.31
N ILE A 60 -22.62 12.50 30.56
CA ILE A 60 -21.44 11.91 29.90
C ILE A 60 -21.70 11.71 28.40
N GLU A 61 -22.89 11.26 28.03
CA GLU A 61 -23.23 11.02 26.62
C GLU A 61 -23.38 12.33 25.84
N SER A 62 -23.87 13.37 26.51
CA SER A 62 -23.97 14.73 25.95
C SER A 62 -22.59 15.33 25.68
N VAL A 63 -21.64 15.16 26.61
CA VAL A 63 -20.24 15.57 26.44
C VAL A 63 -19.59 14.82 25.28
N TYR A 64 -19.83 13.50 25.14
CA TYR A 64 -19.28 12.72 24.03
C TYR A 64 -19.79 13.19 22.66
N ARG A 65 -21.08 13.48 22.53
CA ARG A 65 -21.66 14.00 21.27
C ARG A 65 -21.12 15.38 20.92
N LEU A 66 -21.01 16.29 21.89
CA LEU A 66 -20.45 17.64 21.67
C LEU A 66 -18.95 17.62 21.38
N GLY A 67 -18.18 16.81 22.12
CA GLY A 67 -16.75 16.64 21.89
C GLY A 67 -16.46 16.11 20.49
N ARG A 68 -17.25 15.14 20.01
CA ARG A 68 -17.16 14.64 18.64
C ARG A 68 -17.42 15.72 17.59
N ALA A 69 -18.42 16.58 17.80
CA ALA A 69 -18.71 17.70 16.89
C ALA A 69 -17.55 18.71 16.82
N VAL A 70 -16.91 19.03 17.97
CA VAL A 70 -15.73 19.90 18.03
C VAL A 70 -14.54 19.27 17.31
N VAL A 71 -14.26 17.99 17.55
CA VAL A 71 -13.17 17.27 16.87
C VAL A 71 -13.39 17.25 15.35
N ILE A 72 -14.62 16.98 14.90
CA ILE A 72 -14.99 17.02 13.47
C ILE A 72 -14.72 18.41 12.90
N TYR A 73 -15.13 19.47 13.59
CA TYR A 73 -14.91 20.85 13.14
C TYR A 73 -13.41 21.21 13.04
N LEU A 74 -12.60 20.77 14.01
CA LEU A 74 -11.16 20.99 14.04
C LEU A 74 -10.43 20.23 12.93
N LEU A 75 -10.79 18.97 12.70
CA LEU A 75 -10.22 18.18 11.62
C LEU A 75 -10.54 18.83 10.27
N LEU A 76 -11.79 19.25 10.09
CA LEU A 76 -12.26 19.77 8.82
C LEU A 76 -11.61 21.09 8.41
N ASN A 77 -11.54 22.05 9.34
CA ASN A 77 -10.97 23.37 9.05
C ASN A 77 -9.44 23.39 9.20
N GLY A 78 -8.87 22.37 9.84
CA GLY A 78 -7.45 22.28 10.15
C GLY A 78 -6.74 21.22 9.34
N TRP A 79 -6.29 21.55 8.12
CA TRP A 79 -5.36 20.69 7.37
C TRP A 79 -4.16 20.28 8.23
N GLY A 80 -3.59 21.21 9.01
CA GLY A 80 -2.48 20.92 9.93
C GLY A 80 -2.81 19.75 10.87
N THR A 81 -3.94 19.85 11.58
CA THR A 81 -4.43 18.80 12.48
C THR A 81 -4.62 17.46 11.76
N PHE A 82 -5.27 17.45 10.59
CA PHE A 82 -5.49 16.22 9.82
C PHE A 82 -4.18 15.61 9.31
N SER A 83 -3.26 16.46 8.85
CA SER A 83 -1.98 16.05 8.28
C SER A 83 -1.07 15.39 9.32
N GLU A 84 -1.02 15.95 10.54
CA GLU A 84 -0.16 15.46 11.62
C GLU A 84 -0.70 14.22 12.30
N THR A 85 -2.02 14.00 12.24
CA THR A 85 -2.70 12.88 12.90
C THR A 85 -3.02 11.76 11.92
N ILE A 86 -4.11 11.88 11.17
CA ILE A 86 -4.67 10.82 10.32
C ILE A 86 -3.76 10.56 9.13
N TYR A 87 -3.40 11.60 8.37
CA TYR A 87 -2.60 11.42 7.16
C TYR A 87 -1.23 10.82 7.50
N ARG A 88 -0.52 11.39 8.49
CA ARG A 88 0.77 10.87 8.93
C ARG A 88 0.67 9.42 9.40
N LEU A 89 -0.33 9.08 10.23
CA LEU A 89 -0.51 7.72 10.73
C LEU A 89 -0.74 6.74 9.58
N VAL A 90 -1.71 7.04 8.71
CA VAL A 90 -2.11 6.18 7.59
C VAL A 90 -0.96 5.92 6.63
N GLN A 91 -0.12 6.92 6.38
CA GLN A 91 1.03 6.78 5.49
C GLN A 91 2.26 6.14 6.18
N ALA A 92 2.46 6.40 7.47
CA ALA A 92 3.61 5.86 8.20
C ALA A 92 3.49 4.36 8.44
N VAL A 93 2.28 3.85 8.76
CA VAL A 93 2.09 2.45 9.15
C VAL A 93 2.61 1.46 8.10
N PRO A 94 2.22 1.53 6.81
CA PRO A 94 2.77 0.65 5.79
C PRO A 94 4.29 0.82 5.60
N SER A 95 4.77 2.06 5.65
CA SER A 95 6.20 2.39 5.44
C SER A 95 7.09 1.79 6.52
N GLU A 96 6.74 1.98 7.79
CA GLU A 96 7.52 1.46 8.92
C GLU A 96 7.50 -0.07 8.97
N ILE A 97 6.36 -0.69 8.68
CA ILE A 97 6.28 -2.15 8.56
C ILE A 97 7.16 -2.64 7.41
N GLY A 98 7.14 -1.96 6.25
CA GLY A 98 7.99 -2.28 5.12
C GLY A 98 9.49 -2.25 5.46
N LYS A 99 9.94 -1.23 6.20
CA LYS A 99 11.34 -1.14 6.69
C LYS A 99 11.71 -2.31 7.59
N ILE A 100 10.82 -2.69 8.51
CA ILE A 100 11.05 -3.83 9.42
C ILE A 100 11.20 -5.14 8.62
N ILE A 101 10.33 -5.37 7.64
CA ILE A 101 10.36 -6.57 6.78
C ILE A 101 11.68 -6.62 6.02
N VAL A 102 12.08 -5.53 5.37
CA VAL A 102 13.31 -5.47 4.58
C VAL A 102 14.54 -5.66 5.47
N GLY A 103 14.56 -5.04 6.66
CA GLY A 103 15.62 -5.26 7.64
C GLY A 103 15.71 -6.73 8.08
N ALA A 104 14.57 -7.39 8.31
CA ALA A 104 14.54 -8.81 8.65
C ALA A 104 15.05 -9.71 7.51
N VAL A 105 14.62 -9.44 6.29
CA VAL A 105 15.02 -10.18 5.09
C VAL A 105 16.50 -9.98 4.75
N SER A 106 17.02 -8.75 4.90
CA SER A 106 18.45 -8.44 4.71
C SER A 106 19.32 -9.26 5.65
N ARG A 107 18.93 -9.38 6.93
CA ARG A 107 19.64 -10.20 7.92
C ARG A 107 19.54 -11.69 7.61
N ALA A 108 18.39 -12.17 7.15
CA ALA A 108 18.16 -13.58 6.86
C ALA A 108 18.90 -14.07 5.60
N THR A 109 19.02 -13.21 4.58
CA THR A 109 19.66 -13.54 3.31
C THR A 109 21.15 -13.21 3.27
N GLY A 110 21.64 -12.37 4.19
CA GLY A 110 23.04 -11.87 4.17
C GLY A 110 23.28 -10.75 3.15
N ASN A 111 22.25 -10.36 2.39
CA ASN A 111 22.32 -9.24 1.46
C ASN A 111 22.00 -7.94 2.21
N GLN A 112 22.95 -7.00 2.24
CA GLN A 112 22.68 -5.66 2.76
C GLN A 112 21.80 -4.89 1.76
N LEU A 113 20.50 -4.82 2.04
CA LEU A 113 19.58 -3.92 1.34
C LEU A 113 19.64 -2.56 2.04
N SER A 114 19.65 -1.47 1.27
CA SER A 114 19.68 -0.11 1.84
C SER A 114 18.38 0.19 2.60
N ASP A 115 18.50 0.83 3.78
CA ASP A 115 17.36 1.28 4.58
C ASP A 115 16.53 2.37 3.87
N GLN A 116 17.18 3.13 2.97
CA GLN A 116 16.53 4.14 2.15
C GLN A 116 15.79 3.44 1.00
N ASP A 117 14.46 3.57 1.01
CA ASP A 117 13.54 2.96 0.04
C ASP A 117 13.58 1.43 -0.01
N ALA A 118 13.37 0.86 1.18
CA ALA A 118 13.45 -0.56 1.50
C ALA A 118 12.68 -1.49 0.53
N ILE A 119 11.48 -1.10 0.07
CA ILE A 119 10.64 -1.92 -0.83
C ILE A 119 11.10 -1.85 -2.30
N PRO A 120 11.32 -0.65 -2.89
CA PRO A 120 12.00 -0.54 -4.19
C PRO A 120 13.31 -1.31 -4.28
N ALA A 121 14.12 -1.29 -3.20
CA ALA A 121 15.36 -2.03 -3.14
C ALA A 121 15.16 -3.54 -3.30
N LEU A 122 14.09 -4.14 -2.73
CA LEU A 122 13.77 -5.55 -2.96
C LEU A 122 13.55 -5.84 -4.45
N ILE A 123 12.75 -5.01 -5.12
CA ILE A 123 12.42 -5.18 -6.55
C ILE A 123 13.67 -5.03 -7.42
N ASP A 124 14.51 -4.04 -7.14
CA ASP A 124 15.76 -3.84 -7.87
C ASP A 124 16.75 -5.00 -7.67
N ASN A 125 16.83 -5.54 -6.45
CA ASN A 125 17.69 -6.70 -6.18
C ASN A 125 17.18 -7.99 -6.82
N LEU A 126 15.85 -8.18 -6.90
CA LEU A 126 15.26 -9.28 -7.67
C LEU A 126 15.64 -9.21 -9.15
N TYR A 127 15.56 -8.01 -9.74
CA TYR A 127 15.97 -7.80 -11.13
C TYR A 127 17.46 -8.09 -11.34
N ARG A 128 18.32 -7.66 -10.41
CA ARG A 128 19.76 -7.98 -10.44
C ARG A 128 20.03 -9.48 -10.36
N GLY A 129 19.36 -10.20 -9.46
CA GLY A 129 19.48 -11.66 -9.37
C GLY A 129 19.08 -12.36 -10.67
N ALA A 130 18.04 -11.86 -11.35
CA ALA A 130 17.66 -12.37 -12.67
C ALA A 130 18.72 -12.07 -13.74
N GLN A 131 19.37 -10.90 -13.69
CA GLN A 131 20.51 -10.58 -14.57
C GLN A 131 21.70 -11.49 -14.35
N ASP A 132 22.01 -11.84 -13.10
CA ASP A 132 23.14 -12.74 -12.80
C ASP A 132 22.92 -14.14 -13.38
N VAL A 133 21.72 -14.69 -13.24
CA VAL A 133 21.36 -15.97 -13.88
C VAL A 133 21.40 -15.86 -15.40
N ALA A 134 20.83 -14.79 -15.95
CA ALA A 134 20.81 -14.53 -17.38
C ALA A 134 22.24 -14.49 -17.98
N ASN A 135 23.19 -13.90 -17.26
CA ASN A 135 24.60 -13.82 -17.64
C ASN A 135 25.33 -15.17 -17.48
N GLN A 136 24.97 -16.00 -16.50
CA GLN A 136 25.55 -17.35 -16.35
C GLN A 136 25.07 -18.32 -17.44
N VAL A 137 23.83 -18.16 -17.90
CA VAL A 137 23.21 -19.02 -18.91
C VAL A 137 23.69 -18.68 -20.32
N TYR A 138 23.94 -17.41 -20.60
CA TYR A 138 24.41 -16.94 -21.91
C TYR A 138 25.94 -16.83 -21.96
N SER A 139 26.57 -17.69 -22.76
CA SER A 139 28.04 -17.75 -22.87
C SER A 139 28.68 -16.68 -23.77
N GLY A 140 27.88 -15.76 -24.34
CA GLY A 140 28.39 -14.69 -25.22
C GLY A 140 28.85 -15.15 -26.61
N THR A 141 28.74 -16.43 -26.93
CA THR A 141 29.18 -17.00 -28.22
C THR A 141 28.05 -16.96 -29.25
N PHE A 142 28.38 -16.69 -30.53
CA PHE A 142 27.41 -16.57 -31.63
C PHE A 142 26.53 -17.82 -31.84
N TYR A 143 27.00 -19.00 -31.40
CA TYR A 143 26.30 -20.28 -31.53
C TYR A 143 25.41 -20.64 -30.32
N ASP A 144 25.41 -19.86 -29.23
CA ASP A 144 24.64 -20.14 -28.01
C ASP A 144 23.21 -19.57 -28.07
N ILE A 145 22.49 -19.87 -29.14
CA ILE A 145 21.11 -19.41 -29.37
C ILE A 145 20.18 -19.91 -28.25
N PHE A 146 20.39 -21.14 -27.77
CA PHE A 146 19.59 -21.72 -26.70
C PHE A 146 19.81 -21.02 -25.35
N GLY A 147 21.07 -20.72 -24.99
CA GLY A 147 21.38 -19.91 -23.81
C GLY A 147 20.84 -18.48 -23.91
N ALA A 148 20.93 -17.86 -25.09
CA ALA A 148 20.37 -16.53 -25.34
C ALA A 148 18.84 -16.48 -25.15
N LEU A 149 18.12 -17.48 -25.67
CA LEU A 149 16.66 -17.60 -25.50
C LEU A 149 16.28 -17.75 -24.02
N LEU A 150 16.98 -18.63 -23.30
CA LEU A 150 16.68 -18.93 -21.91
C LEU A 150 16.98 -17.75 -20.97
N SER A 151 18.10 -17.06 -21.22
CA SER A 151 18.47 -15.79 -20.57
C SER A 151 17.41 -14.70 -20.78
N THR A 152 16.91 -14.58 -22.02
CA THR A 152 15.85 -13.62 -22.36
C THR A 152 14.55 -13.93 -21.61
N ILE A 153 14.15 -15.21 -21.50
CA ILE A 153 12.95 -15.62 -20.77
C ILE A 153 13.04 -15.24 -19.29
N VAL A 154 14.19 -15.47 -18.65
CA VAL A 154 14.42 -15.09 -17.24
C VAL A 154 14.28 -13.59 -17.03
N LEU A 155 14.96 -12.79 -17.86
CA LEU A 155 14.91 -11.34 -17.77
C LEU A 155 13.49 -10.82 -18.00
N LEU A 156 12.79 -11.36 -18.99
CA LEU A 156 11.42 -10.98 -19.31
C LEU A 156 10.46 -11.32 -18.15
N ALA A 157 10.61 -12.50 -17.55
CA ALA A 157 9.83 -12.89 -16.37
C ALA A 157 10.07 -11.93 -15.19
N ALA A 158 11.33 -11.58 -14.90
CA ALA A 158 11.69 -10.65 -13.83
C ALA A 158 11.15 -9.23 -14.09
N ILE A 159 11.18 -8.75 -15.34
CA ILE A 159 10.62 -7.45 -15.73
C ILE A 159 9.11 -7.44 -15.52
N ILE A 160 8.39 -8.49 -15.99
CA ILE A 160 6.93 -8.58 -15.85
C ILE A 160 6.55 -8.59 -14.37
N PHE A 161 7.19 -9.41 -13.55
CA PHE A 161 6.89 -9.45 -12.11
C PHE A 161 7.16 -8.11 -11.44
N SER A 162 8.32 -7.49 -11.72
CA SER A 162 8.68 -6.19 -11.15
C SER A 162 7.68 -5.10 -11.54
N ALA A 163 7.24 -5.07 -12.80
CA ALA A 163 6.25 -4.13 -13.29
C ALA A 163 4.90 -4.33 -12.58
N LEU A 164 4.45 -5.57 -12.40
CA LEU A 164 3.21 -5.89 -11.69
C LEU A 164 3.28 -5.51 -10.20
N ALA A 165 4.42 -5.79 -9.54
CA ALA A 165 4.64 -5.43 -8.15
C ALA A 165 4.60 -3.91 -7.95
N ILE A 166 5.32 -3.15 -8.79
CA ILE A 166 5.31 -1.69 -8.77
C ILE A 166 3.89 -1.16 -9.03
N ALA A 167 3.20 -1.67 -10.05
CA ALA A 167 1.83 -1.26 -10.36
C ALA A 167 0.86 -1.51 -9.20
N ALA A 168 0.96 -2.64 -8.52
CA ALA A 168 0.13 -2.96 -7.36
C ALA A 168 0.36 -2.00 -6.18
N ILE A 169 1.62 -1.67 -5.88
CA ILE A 169 1.96 -0.69 -4.83
C ILE A 169 1.41 0.70 -5.20
N ILE A 170 1.63 1.12 -6.45
CA ILE A 170 1.17 2.41 -6.95
C ILE A 170 -0.35 2.51 -6.88
N ALA A 171 -1.07 1.49 -7.33
CA ALA A 171 -2.53 1.46 -7.28
C ALA A 171 -3.05 1.64 -5.85
N ALA A 172 -2.48 0.89 -4.89
CA ALA A 172 -2.87 0.99 -3.48
C ALA A 172 -2.57 2.40 -2.91
N LYS A 173 -1.42 2.99 -3.24
CA LYS A 173 -1.04 4.34 -2.81
C LYS A 173 -1.93 5.42 -3.40
N ILE A 174 -2.18 5.38 -4.70
CA ILE A 174 -3.03 6.36 -5.39
C ILE A 174 -4.45 6.32 -4.83
N MET A 175 -5.02 5.13 -4.66
CA MET A 175 -6.35 4.98 -4.07
C MET A 175 -6.38 5.51 -2.62
N LEU A 176 -5.31 5.31 -1.86
CA LEU A 176 -5.20 5.85 -0.50
C LEU A 176 -5.16 7.37 -0.51
N PHE A 177 -4.37 7.98 -1.40
CA PHE A 177 -4.34 9.44 -1.57
C PHE A 177 -5.71 9.99 -1.96
N ILE A 178 -6.39 9.39 -2.93
CA ILE A 178 -7.75 9.82 -3.33
C ILE A 178 -8.71 9.73 -2.15
N THR A 179 -8.67 8.62 -1.41
CA THR A 179 -9.53 8.40 -0.24
C THR A 179 -9.28 9.46 0.83
N LEU A 180 -8.02 9.75 1.15
CA LEU A 180 -7.63 10.77 2.14
C LEU A 180 -7.92 12.21 1.67
N ALA A 181 -7.78 12.49 0.38
CA ALA A 181 -8.12 13.80 -0.20
C ALA A 181 -9.61 14.11 -0.01
N LEU A 182 -10.47 13.10 -0.12
CA LEU A 182 -11.91 13.20 0.07
C LEU A 182 -12.35 13.10 1.54
N ALA A 183 -11.41 12.96 2.49
CA ALA A 183 -11.73 12.82 3.91
C ALA A 183 -12.66 13.91 4.48
N PRO A 184 -12.60 15.21 4.12
CA PRO A 184 -13.51 16.22 4.65
C PRO A 184 -14.99 15.86 4.41
N VAL A 185 -15.31 15.32 3.23
CA VAL A 185 -16.66 14.91 2.85
C VAL A 185 -17.16 13.82 3.81
N TRP A 186 -16.34 12.78 4.00
CA TRP A 186 -16.70 11.63 4.85
C TRP A 186 -16.73 11.98 6.33
N ILE A 187 -15.82 12.83 6.81
CA ILE A 187 -15.72 13.22 8.23
C ILE A 187 -17.00 13.95 8.68
N VAL A 188 -17.60 14.78 7.84
CA VAL A 188 -18.84 15.47 8.23
C VAL A 188 -20.04 14.56 8.28
N LEU A 189 -20.14 13.62 7.34
CA LEU A 189 -21.22 12.63 7.35
C LEU A 189 -21.25 11.83 8.65
N TRP A 190 -20.15 11.82 9.40
CA TRP A 190 -20.05 11.16 10.69
C TRP A 190 -20.93 11.85 11.75
N LEU A 191 -21.20 13.15 11.63
CA LEU A 191 -22.04 13.90 12.58
C LEU A 191 -23.47 13.32 12.68
N PHE A 192 -24.02 12.83 11.56
CA PHE A 192 -25.39 12.35 11.50
C PHE A 192 -25.44 10.81 11.57
N ARG A 193 -26.30 10.27 12.43
CA ARG A 193 -26.51 8.81 12.56
C ARG A 193 -26.92 8.12 11.26
N TRP A 194 -27.64 8.82 10.39
CA TRP A 194 -28.09 8.26 9.12
C TRP A 194 -26.94 8.07 8.12
N SER A 195 -26.03 9.05 8.03
CA SER A 195 -24.90 9.02 7.09
C SER A 195 -23.60 8.49 7.68
N SER A 196 -23.56 8.14 8.96
CA SER A 196 -22.35 7.61 9.62
C SER A 196 -21.84 6.33 8.95
N ARG A 197 -22.74 5.52 8.36
CA ARG A 197 -22.38 4.34 7.56
C ARG A 197 -21.42 4.66 6.41
N MET A 198 -21.54 5.84 5.79
CA MET A 198 -20.65 6.25 4.70
C MET A 198 -19.25 6.61 5.24
N SER A 199 -19.19 7.24 6.41
CA SER A 199 -17.92 7.53 7.11
C SER A 199 -17.24 6.26 7.62
N GLU A 200 -18.02 5.28 8.08
CA GLU A 200 -17.53 3.93 8.41
C GLU A 200 -16.96 3.25 7.16
N GLY A 201 -17.60 3.40 6.00
CA GLY A 201 -17.07 2.98 4.71
C GLY A 201 -15.72 3.63 4.35
N PHE A 202 -15.52 4.91 4.63
CA PHE A 202 -14.22 5.57 4.47
C PHE A 202 -13.13 4.96 5.36
N ILE A 203 -13.43 4.70 6.63
CA ILE A 203 -12.48 4.05 7.55
C ILE A 203 -12.16 2.63 7.08
N SER A 204 -13.19 1.88 6.67
CA SER A 204 -13.05 0.53 6.12
C SER A 204 -12.19 0.52 4.86
N LEU A 205 -12.44 1.42 3.89
CA LEU A 205 -11.65 1.52 2.67
C LEU A 205 -10.19 1.93 2.97
N THR A 206 -9.99 2.89 3.87
CA THR A 206 -8.64 3.32 4.28
C THR A 206 -7.88 2.17 4.91
N THR A 207 -8.54 1.41 5.78
CA THR A 207 -7.94 0.24 6.47
C THR A 207 -7.63 -0.88 5.48
N TYR A 208 -8.55 -1.17 4.54
CA TYR A 208 -8.32 -2.10 3.43
C TYR A 208 -7.05 -1.77 2.65
N LEU A 209 -6.88 -0.51 2.26
CA LEU A 209 -5.73 -0.06 1.47
C LEU A 209 -4.42 -0.12 2.27
N ILE A 210 -4.45 0.16 3.57
CA ILE A 210 -3.30 -0.03 4.48
C ILE A 210 -2.92 -1.51 4.56
N ILE A 211 -3.89 -2.39 4.82
CA ILE A 211 -3.67 -3.84 4.90
C ILE A 211 -3.12 -4.36 3.58
N GLN A 212 -3.68 -3.94 2.45
CA GLN A 212 -3.21 -4.32 1.12
C GLN A 212 -1.73 -3.96 0.92
N GLN A 213 -1.30 -2.76 1.31
CA GLN A 213 0.12 -2.36 1.22
C GLN A 213 1.01 -3.23 2.11
N ILE A 214 0.60 -3.46 3.37
CA ILE A 214 1.34 -4.30 4.32
C ILE A 214 1.53 -5.72 3.76
N LEU A 215 0.48 -6.29 3.19
CA LEU A 215 0.53 -7.62 2.58
C LEU A 215 1.44 -7.67 1.36
N ILE A 216 1.40 -6.64 0.49
CA ILE A 216 2.34 -6.55 -0.65
C ILE A 216 3.78 -6.51 -0.14
N TYR A 217 4.08 -5.70 0.89
CA TYR A 217 5.43 -5.58 1.44
C TYR A 217 5.89 -6.88 2.10
N GLY A 218 5.02 -7.54 2.88
CA GLY A 218 5.30 -8.84 3.49
C GLY A 218 5.57 -9.91 2.45
N PHE A 219 4.73 -9.96 1.40
CA PHE A 219 4.90 -10.86 0.28
C PHE A 219 6.22 -10.61 -0.46
N LEU A 220 6.57 -9.36 -0.79
CA LEU A 220 7.83 -9.05 -1.48
C LEU A 220 9.06 -9.45 -0.67
N GLY A 221 9.03 -9.28 0.65
CA GLY A 221 10.12 -9.72 1.53
C GLY A 221 10.28 -11.25 1.54
N PHE A 222 9.17 -11.98 1.66
CA PHE A 222 9.18 -13.45 1.57
C PHE A 222 9.61 -13.94 0.17
N TYR A 223 9.08 -13.33 -0.87
CA TYR A 223 9.39 -13.63 -2.27
C TYR A 223 10.87 -13.43 -2.57
N PHE A 224 11.49 -12.38 -2.05
CA PHE A 224 12.94 -12.17 -2.15
C PHE A 224 13.73 -13.34 -1.56
N SER A 225 13.29 -13.88 -0.42
CA SER A 225 13.94 -15.06 0.18
C SER A 225 13.78 -16.31 -0.68
N LEU A 226 12.61 -16.53 -1.28
CA LEU A 226 12.38 -17.61 -2.23
C LEU A 226 13.24 -17.49 -3.49
N VAL A 227 13.40 -16.27 -4.02
CA VAL A 227 14.25 -16.03 -5.18
C VAL A 227 15.70 -16.32 -4.84
N ASN A 228 16.23 -15.87 -3.70
CA ASN A 228 17.59 -16.23 -3.27
C ASN A 228 17.78 -17.75 -3.13
N LEU A 229 16.78 -18.46 -2.60
CA LEU A 229 16.82 -19.93 -2.54
C LEU A 229 16.88 -20.54 -3.94
N ALA A 230 16.08 -20.04 -4.89
CA ALA A 230 16.09 -20.48 -6.28
C ALA A 230 17.44 -20.20 -6.96
N LEU A 231 18.06 -19.03 -6.70
CA LEU A 231 19.39 -18.66 -7.19
C LEU A 231 20.48 -19.59 -6.65
N ASN A 232 20.45 -19.91 -5.36
CA ASN A 232 21.40 -20.84 -4.74
C ASN A 232 21.24 -22.26 -5.30
N THR A 233 19.99 -22.67 -5.57
CA THR A 233 19.70 -23.98 -6.17
C THR A 233 20.23 -24.04 -7.61
N ALA A 234 19.97 -22.99 -8.40
CA ALA A 234 20.44 -22.87 -9.78
C ALA A 234 21.97 -22.92 -9.90
N THR A 235 22.69 -22.28 -8.99
CA THR A 235 24.16 -22.19 -9.02
C THR A 235 24.86 -23.44 -8.47
N SER A 236 24.22 -24.18 -7.57
CA SER A 236 24.79 -25.40 -6.97
C SER A 236 24.90 -26.62 -7.91
N GLY A 237 24.25 -26.60 -9.08
CA GLY A 237 24.21 -27.73 -10.02
C GLY A 237 25.40 -27.86 -11.00
N GLY A 238 26.31 -26.89 -11.05
CA GLY A 238 27.44 -26.87 -11.98
C GLY A 238 27.03 -26.65 -13.45
N ALA A 239 27.68 -25.70 -14.13
CA ALA A 239 27.37 -25.35 -15.52
C ALA A 239 27.96 -26.37 -16.50
N SER A 240 27.28 -27.50 -16.74
CA SER A 240 27.44 -28.27 -17.98
C SER A 240 26.33 -27.89 -18.97
N VAL A 241 26.58 -28.02 -20.28
CA VAL A 241 25.66 -27.60 -21.35
C VAL A 241 24.28 -28.28 -21.24
N ASP A 242 24.21 -29.50 -20.69
CA ASP A 242 22.97 -30.25 -20.47
C ASP A 242 22.13 -29.72 -19.28
N ASN A 243 22.70 -28.89 -18.40
CA ASN A 243 22.07 -28.40 -17.17
C ASN A 243 21.52 -26.96 -17.24
N LYS A 244 21.60 -26.26 -18.38
CA LYS A 244 21.14 -24.86 -18.50
C LYS A 244 19.67 -24.67 -18.12
N MET A 245 18.81 -25.64 -18.46
CA MET A 245 17.39 -25.61 -18.09
C MET A 245 17.17 -25.77 -16.58
N SER A 246 18.02 -26.55 -15.90
CA SER A 246 17.99 -26.75 -14.45
C SER A 246 18.33 -25.45 -13.69
N MET A 247 19.11 -24.56 -14.30
CA MET A 247 19.43 -23.24 -13.72
C MET A 247 18.28 -22.24 -13.81
N VAL A 248 17.48 -22.30 -14.87
CA VAL A 248 16.44 -21.30 -15.13
C VAL A 248 15.06 -21.69 -14.59
N LEU A 249 14.74 -22.98 -14.61
CA LEU A 249 13.43 -23.48 -14.22
C LEU A 249 13.00 -23.03 -12.80
N PRO A 250 13.85 -23.08 -11.75
CA PRO A 250 13.46 -22.63 -10.41
C PRO A 250 13.04 -21.15 -10.39
N LEU A 251 13.76 -20.29 -11.11
CA LEU A 251 13.50 -18.85 -11.12
C LEU A 251 12.20 -18.51 -11.88
N VAL A 252 11.95 -19.18 -13.00
CA VAL A 252 10.69 -19.02 -13.77
C VAL A 252 9.49 -19.50 -12.96
N LEU A 253 9.59 -20.67 -12.30
CA LEU A 253 8.53 -21.20 -11.44
C LEU A 253 8.23 -20.27 -10.27
N VAL A 254 9.26 -19.79 -9.56
CA VAL A 254 9.09 -18.82 -8.48
C VAL A 254 8.41 -17.55 -9.01
N THR A 255 8.77 -17.07 -10.19
CA THR A 255 8.12 -15.89 -10.81
C THR A 255 6.64 -16.12 -11.09
N ILE A 256 6.26 -17.26 -11.66
CA ILE A 256 4.84 -17.58 -11.94
C ILE A 256 4.04 -17.65 -10.63
N ILE A 257 4.57 -18.33 -9.61
CA ILE A 257 3.95 -18.41 -8.28
C ILE A 257 3.83 -17.01 -7.67
N GLY A 258 4.87 -16.19 -7.82
CA GLY A 258 4.89 -14.84 -7.29
C GLY A 258 3.81 -13.95 -7.91
N ILE A 259 3.62 -14.01 -9.23
CA ILE A 259 2.56 -13.28 -9.93
C ILE A 259 1.18 -13.74 -9.43
N TYR A 260 0.96 -15.05 -9.33
CA TYR A 260 -0.31 -15.60 -8.86
C TYR A 260 -0.66 -15.14 -7.44
N VAL A 261 0.30 -15.20 -6.51
CA VAL A 261 0.09 -14.75 -5.13
C VAL A 261 -0.17 -13.24 -5.07
N LEU A 262 0.58 -12.44 -5.84
CA LEU A 262 0.39 -10.98 -5.89
C LEU A 262 -1.05 -10.62 -6.31
N MET A 263 -1.63 -11.34 -7.26
CA MET A 263 -3.01 -11.14 -7.72
C MET A 263 -4.07 -11.48 -6.66
N GLN A 264 -3.74 -12.30 -5.66
CA GLN A 264 -4.67 -12.67 -4.58
C GLN A 264 -4.66 -11.70 -3.40
N ILE A 265 -3.61 -10.87 -3.28
CA ILE A 265 -3.47 -9.95 -2.15
C ILE A 265 -4.71 -9.04 -1.96
N PRO A 266 -5.33 -8.46 -3.01
CA PRO A 266 -6.54 -7.66 -2.84
C PRO A 266 -7.69 -8.42 -2.18
N ALA A 267 -7.86 -9.71 -2.48
CA ALA A 267 -8.91 -10.55 -1.89
C ALA A 267 -8.59 -10.92 -0.43
N ILE A 268 -7.32 -11.21 -0.13
CA ILE A 268 -6.89 -11.48 1.25
C ILE A 268 -7.05 -10.23 2.12
N ALA A 269 -6.71 -9.05 1.57
CA ALA A 269 -6.88 -7.78 2.25
C ALA A 269 -8.35 -7.48 2.57
N SER A 270 -9.30 -7.85 1.69
CA SER A 270 -10.72 -7.62 1.94
C SER A 270 -11.26 -8.51 3.05
N ILE A 271 -10.81 -9.77 3.11
CA ILE A 271 -11.17 -10.70 4.20
C ILE A 271 -10.69 -10.16 5.55
N LEU A 272 -9.42 -9.74 5.63
CA LEU A 272 -8.84 -9.17 6.86
C LEU A 272 -9.52 -7.87 7.29
N ASN A 273 -10.04 -7.09 6.34
CA ASN A 273 -10.79 -5.87 6.61
C ASN A 273 -12.27 -6.13 6.98
N GLY A 274 -12.66 -7.39 7.18
CA GLY A 274 -14.03 -7.78 7.56
C GLY A 274 -15.01 -7.83 6.39
N GLY A 275 -14.53 -7.79 5.14
CA GLY A 275 -15.33 -7.98 3.92
C GLY A 275 -15.50 -9.45 3.51
N GLY A 276 -15.07 -10.39 4.35
CA GLY A 276 -15.16 -11.82 4.11
C GLY A 276 -16.50 -12.45 4.48
N ASP A 277 -17.61 -11.74 4.24
CA ASP A 277 -18.98 -12.26 4.33
C ASP A 277 -19.88 -11.51 3.33
N LEU A 278 -19.97 -12.05 2.10
CA LEU A 278 -21.14 -12.05 1.20
C LEU A 278 -21.03 -13.22 0.23
#